data_AF-A0A661ZYU5-F1
#
_entry.id   AF-A0A661ZYU5-F1
#
_cell.length_a   1.000
_cell.length_b   1.000
_cell.length_c   1.000
_cell.angle_alpha   90.00
_cell.angle_beta   90.00
_cell.angle_gamma   90.00
#
_symmetry.space_group_name_H-M   'P 1'
#
loop_
_entity.id
_entity.type
_entity.pdbx_description
1 polymer ?
#
loop_
_entity_poly.entity_id
_entity_poly.type
_entity_poly.pdbx_seq_one_letter_code
_entity_poly.pdbx_strand_id
1 'polypeptide(L)'
;MKTTKKLLVKGLVSKRKLPVNYQNKDFPFFNKEFIKPIDNTYIYELNNVYVTEDGVVFKNFQIFKHSLHQASHIKWLNKTYILFTFIFKKRIKKEGTYLLGFNYWGEGYYHWILEEFPRLFCSLKIKEEHTVLIPSTWRGFYSFRTMVKSFVKRNNSVNKNYHKRSIDLL
;
A
#
# COMPACT_ATOMS: atom_id res chain seq x y z
N MET A 1 -15.45 12.40 -5.11
CA MET A 1 -14.22 12.86 -4.43
C MET A 1 -13.22 13.35 -5.47
N LYS A 2 -12.64 14.56 -5.32
CA LYS A 2 -11.58 15.05 -6.23
C LYS A 2 -10.27 14.33 -5.89
N THR A 3 -9.58 13.82 -6.92
CA THR A 3 -8.32 13.09 -6.78
C THR A 3 -7.39 13.44 -7.93
N THR A 4 -6.11 13.67 -7.63
CA THR A 4 -5.06 13.78 -8.65
C THR A 4 -4.39 12.42 -8.79
N LYS A 5 -4.17 11.97 -10.03
CA LYS A 5 -3.49 10.70 -10.34
C LYS A 5 -2.18 11.00 -11.07
N LYS A 6 -1.05 10.55 -10.52
CA LYS A 6 0.28 10.77 -11.10
C LYS A 6 0.96 9.42 -11.34
N LEU A 7 1.59 9.27 -12.50
CA LEU A 7 2.37 8.07 -12.82
C LEU A 7 3.65 8.06 -11.97
N LEU A 8 3.87 6.97 -11.24
CA LEU A 8 5.04 6.79 -10.37
C LEU A 8 6.09 5.89 -11.01
N VAL A 9 5.64 4.79 -11.64
CA VAL A 9 6.50 3.85 -12.36
C VAL A 9 5.79 3.43 -13.63
N LYS A 10 6.49 3.53 -14.77
CA LYS A 10 6.00 3.00 -16.04
C LYS A 10 5.99 1.48 -15.97
N GLY A 11 4.90 0.88 -16.43
CA GLY A 11 4.76 -0.56 -16.57
C GLY A 11 5.77 -1.13 -17.57
N LEU A 12 5.97 -2.44 -17.50
CA LEU A 12 6.92 -3.15 -18.33
C LEU A 12 6.47 -4.58 -18.57
N VAL A 13 7.03 -5.24 -19.59
CA VAL A 13 6.83 -6.67 -19.80
C VAL A 13 7.99 -7.41 -19.17
N SER A 14 7.70 -8.20 -18.13
CA SER A 14 8.69 -9.08 -17.51
C SER A 14 8.81 -10.35 -18.35
N LYS A 15 10.00 -10.61 -18.88
CA LYS A 15 10.35 -11.87 -19.54
C LYS A 15 11.28 -12.67 -18.65
N ARG A 16 10.87 -13.87 -18.25
CA ARG A 16 11.66 -14.75 -17.37
C ARG A 16 12.38 -15.81 -18.17
N LYS A 17 13.59 -16.17 -17.74
CA LYS A 17 14.26 -17.39 -18.22
C LYS A 17 13.53 -18.61 -17.66
N LEU A 18 13.62 -19.73 -18.38
CA LEU A 18 13.14 -21.00 -17.88
C LEU A 18 13.90 -21.38 -16.61
N PRO A 19 13.22 -21.92 -15.58
CA PRO A 19 13.88 -22.55 -14.44
C PRO A 19 14.86 -23.62 -14.90
N VAL A 20 15.96 -23.81 -14.17
CA VAL A 20 17.00 -24.82 -14.50
C VAL A 20 16.42 -26.24 -14.52
N ASN A 21 15.37 -26.49 -13.74
CA ASN A 21 14.67 -27.77 -13.63
C ASN A 21 13.37 -27.84 -14.45
N TYR A 22 13.17 -26.94 -15.42
CA TYR A 22 11.96 -26.91 -16.26
C TYR A 22 11.84 -28.18 -17.11
N GLN A 23 10.65 -28.79 -17.14
CA GLN A 23 10.32 -29.89 -18.05
C GLN A 23 9.20 -29.44 -18.99
N ASN A 24 9.21 -29.92 -20.25
CA ASN A 24 8.18 -29.55 -21.24
C ASN A 24 6.75 -29.87 -20.78
N LYS A 25 6.57 -30.89 -19.94
CA LYS A 25 5.28 -31.25 -19.33
C LYS A 25 4.73 -30.15 -18.40
N ASP A 26 5.59 -29.27 -17.91
CA ASP A 26 5.21 -28.17 -17.00
C ASP A 26 4.67 -26.96 -17.77
N PHE A 27 4.84 -26.92 -19.10
CA PHE A 27 4.44 -25.78 -19.94
C PHE A 27 3.00 -25.30 -19.70
N PRO A 28 1.97 -26.19 -19.65
CA PRO A 28 0.59 -25.75 -19.48
C PRO A 28 0.33 -25.02 -18.15
N PHE A 29 1.14 -25.29 -17.12
CA PHE A 29 0.97 -24.69 -15.79
C PHE A 29 1.64 -23.30 -15.68
N PHE A 30 2.72 -23.07 -16.42
CA PHE A 30 3.59 -21.89 -16.23
C PHE A 30 3.73 -20.97 -17.44
N ASN A 31 3.10 -21.28 -18.57
CA ASN A 31 3.20 -20.47 -19.79
C ASN A 31 2.94 -18.96 -19.54
N LYS A 32 1.96 -18.63 -18.69
CA LYS A 32 1.59 -17.26 -18.29
C LYS A 32 2.61 -16.55 -17.41
N GLU A 33 3.51 -17.29 -16.75
CA GLU A 33 4.52 -16.73 -15.85
C GLU A 33 5.81 -16.37 -16.59
N PHE A 34 6.03 -16.87 -17.81
CA PHE A 34 7.23 -16.55 -18.61
C PHE A 34 7.20 -15.14 -19.19
N ILE A 35 6.02 -14.66 -19.55
CA ILE A 35 5.82 -13.30 -20.08
C ILE A 35 4.66 -12.69 -19.33
N LYS A 36 4.96 -11.72 -18.46
CA LYS A 36 3.96 -11.05 -17.65
C LYS A 36 3.98 -9.54 -17.88
N PRO A 37 2.89 -8.95 -18.39
CA PRO A 37 2.75 -7.50 -18.35
C PRO A 37 2.63 -7.04 -16.89
N ILE A 38 3.40 -6.03 -16.53
CA ILE A 38 3.32 -5.31 -15.26
C ILE A 38 2.76 -3.94 -15.59
N ASP A 39 1.63 -3.61 -14.98
CA ASP A 39 0.95 -2.35 -15.23
C ASP A 39 1.73 -1.15 -14.68
N ASN A 40 1.36 0.02 -15.18
CA ASN A 40 1.78 1.30 -14.61
C ASN A 40 1.42 1.37 -13.12
N THR A 41 2.36 1.83 -12.30
CA THR A 41 2.11 2.15 -10.89
C THR A 41 1.82 3.65 -10.77
N TYR A 42 0.76 3.98 -10.04
CA TYR A 42 0.30 5.36 -9.85
C TYR A 42 0.29 5.73 -8.36
N ILE A 43 0.44 7.03 -8.09
CA ILE A 43 0.08 7.64 -6.82
C ILE A 43 -1.20 8.44 -6.99
N TYR A 44 -2.04 8.38 -5.96
CA TYR A 44 -3.27 9.15 -5.88
C TYR A 44 -3.18 10.12 -4.71
N GLU A 45 -3.39 11.40 -5.01
CA GLU A 45 -3.41 12.46 -4.00
C GLU A 45 -4.86 12.80 -3.66
N LEU A 46 -5.16 12.76 -2.36
CA LEU A 46 -6.49 13.01 -1.83
C LEU A 46 -6.42 14.02 -0.69
N ASN A 47 -7.40 14.93 -0.64
CA ASN A 47 -7.45 16.00 0.35
C ASN A 47 -8.67 15.85 1.26
N ASN A 48 -8.46 16.01 2.57
CA ASN A 48 -9.50 15.97 3.59
C ASN A 48 -10.36 14.70 3.49
N VAL A 49 -9.71 13.55 3.67
CA VAL A 49 -10.31 12.21 3.61
C VAL A 49 -10.26 11.52 4.98
N TYR A 50 -11.09 10.51 5.15
CA TYR A 50 -11.04 9.58 6.27
C TYR A 50 -10.35 8.29 5.82
N VAL A 51 -9.66 7.65 6.75
CA VAL A 51 -8.98 6.36 6.56
C VAL A 51 -9.34 5.47 7.75
N THR A 52 -9.71 4.22 7.49
CA THR A 52 -9.99 3.21 8.53
C THR A 52 -8.73 2.41 8.90
N GLU A 53 -8.76 1.64 10.00
CA GLU A 53 -7.74 0.64 10.40
C GLU A 53 -7.41 -0.33 9.26
N ASP A 54 -8.39 -0.62 8.42
CA ASP A 54 -8.29 -1.52 7.28
C ASP A 54 -7.69 -0.86 6.02
N GLY A 55 -7.27 0.41 6.12
CA GLY A 55 -6.71 1.17 5.00
C GLY A 55 -7.78 1.63 3.99
N VAL A 56 -9.06 1.59 4.35
CA VAL A 56 -10.15 2.03 3.47
C VAL A 56 -10.23 3.54 3.51
N VAL A 57 -10.03 4.19 2.35
CA VAL A 57 -10.12 5.64 2.20
C VAL A 57 -11.52 6.02 1.77
N PHE A 58 -12.13 7.00 2.43
CA PHE A 58 -13.45 7.49 2.06
C PHE A 58 -13.64 8.99 2.34
N LYS A 59 -14.60 9.60 1.62
CA LYS A 59 -15.03 10.99 1.83
C LYS A 59 -16.51 11.12 1.52
N ASN A 60 -17.26 11.80 2.38
CA ASN A 60 -18.72 11.95 2.24
C ASN A 60 -19.42 10.60 2.02
N PHE A 61 -19.04 9.58 2.80
CA PHE A 61 -19.54 8.20 2.68
C PHE A 61 -19.33 7.55 1.30
N GLN A 62 -18.45 8.10 0.45
CA GLN A 62 -18.00 7.51 -0.81
C GLN A 62 -16.60 6.92 -0.62
N ILE A 63 -16.48 5.62 -0.92
CA ILE A 63 -15.20 4.91 -0.85
C ILE A 63 -14.34 5.21 -2.06
N PHE A 64 -13.05 5.38 -1.80
CA PHE A 64 -12.03 5.40 -2.83
C PHE A 64 -11.74 3.97 -3.28
N LYS A 65 -12.25 3.56 -4.44
CA LYS A 65 -12.12 2.17 -4.90
C LYS A 65 -10.67 1.68 -5.01
N HIS A 66 -9.71 2.58 -5.27
CA HIS A 66 -8.29 2.23 -5.35
C HIS A 66 -7.61 2.00 -4.00
N SER A 67 -8.25 2.33 -2.87
CA SER A 67 -7.76 1.90 -1.55
C SER A 67 -8.19 0.47 -1.20
N LEU A 68 -9.07 -0.14 -2.01
CA LEU A 68 -9.52 -1.51 -1.79
C LEU A 68 -8.51 -2.49 -2.39
N HIS A 69 -8.21 -3.56 -1.68
CA HIS A 69 -7.39 -4.66 -2.21
C HIS A 69 -8.06 -5.32 -3.43
N GLN A 70 -9.37 -5.55 -3.36
CA GLN A 70 -10.18 -6.03 -4.48
C GLN A 70 -11.44 -5.19 -4.65
N ALA A 71 -11.82 -4.94 -5.90
CA ALA A 71 -13.04 -4.20 -6.22
C ALA A 71 -14.31 -4.89 -5.72
N SER A 72 -14.31 -6.22 -5.62
CA SER A 72 -15.40 -7.04 -5.06
C SER A 72 -15.71 -6.68 -3.60
N HIS A 73 -14.72 -6.24 -2.83
CA HIS A 73 -14.89 -5.93 -1.40
C HIS A 73 -15.77 -4.72 -1.16
N ILE A 74 -16.07 -3.91 -2.18
CA ILE A 74 -17.01 -2.79 -2.05
C ILE A 74 -18.40 -3.23 -1.60
N LYS A 75 -18.80 -4.49 -1.87
CA LYS A 75 -20.10 -5.02 -1.43
C LYS A 75 -20.14 -5.24 0.08
N TRP A 76 -19.01 -5.68 0.66
CA TRP A 76 -18.86 -5.90 2.10
C TRP A 76 -18.56 -4.59 2.83
N LEU A 77 -17.62 -3.81 2.30
CA LEU A 77 -17.30 -2.45 2.72
C LEU A 77 -18.33 -1.47 2.14
N ASN A 78 -19.61 -1.69 2.41
CA ASN A 78 -20.68 -0.86 1.89
C ASN A 78 -20.87 0.41 2.75
N LYS A 79 -21.88 1.23 2.40
CA LYS A 79 -22.21 2.46 3.15
C LYS A 79 -22.49 2.17 4.63
N THR A 80 -23.06 1.01 4.95
CA THR A 80 -23.32 0.58 6.32
C THR A 80 -22.02 0.41 7.08
N TYR A 81 -21.04 -0.34 6.55
CA TYR A 81 -19.71 -0.46 7.17
C TYR A 81 -19.07 0.92 7.43
N ILE A 82 -19.10 1.82 6.45
CA ILE A 82 -18.53 3.17 6.60
C ILE A 82 -19.28 3.98 7.66
N LEU A 83 -20.61 3.89 7.69
CA LEU A 83 -21.44 4.58 8.67
C LEU A 83 -21.17 4.08 10.09
N PHE A 84 -21.14 2.76 10.30
CA PHE A 84 -20.82 2.16 11.59
C PHE A 84 -19.40 2.54 12.03
N THR A 85 -18.43 2.44 11.13
CA THR A 85 -17.05 2.87 11.42
C THR A 85 -17.00 4.35 11.81
N PHE A 86 -17.73 5.21 11.10
CA PHE A 86 -17.75 6.65 11.35
C PHE A 86 -18.41 7.04 12.67
N ILE A 87 -19.43 6.30 13.10
CA ILE A 87 -20.20 6.56 14.34
C ILE A 87 -19.52 5.95 15.56
N PHE A 88 -19.10 4.69 15.48
CA PHE A 88 -18.70 3.91 16.64
C PHE A 88 -17.18 3.90 16.89
N LYS A 89 -16.36 4.13 15.87
CA LYS A 89 -14.91 4.20 16.08
C LYS A 89 -14.50 5.61 16.49
N LYS A 90 -13.49 5.68 17.37
CA LYS A 90 -12.84 6.95 17.71
C LYS A 90 -12.33 7.59 16.41
N ARG A 91 -12.27 8.92 16.36
CA ARG A 91 -11.70 9.65 15.22
C ARG A 91 -10.53 10.50 15.70
N ILE A 92 -9.44 10.46 14.95
CA ILE A 92 -8.26 11.27 15.20
C ILE A 92 -8.05 12.16 13.99
N LYS A 93 -8.18 13.47 14.19
CA LYS A 93 -7.80 14.44 13.16
C LYS A 93 -6.28 14.54 13.13
N LYS A 94 -5.72 14.46 11.93
CA LYS A 94 -4.29 14.61 11.67
C LYS A 94 -4.07 15.64 10.58
N GLU A 95 -3.05 16.46 10.76
CA GLU A 95 -2.63 17.49 9.81
C GLU A 95 -1.31 17.08 9.17
N GLY A 96 -1.08 17.51 7.93
CA GLY A 96 0.11 17.17 7.14
C GLY A 96 -0.16 16.17 6.01
N THR A 97 0.92 15.79 5.33
CA THR A 97 0.89 14.87 4.19
C THR A 97 1.20 13.46 4.64
N TYR A 98 0.31 12.54 4.30
CA TYR A 98 0.40 11.15 4.70
C TYR A 98 0.45 10.22 3.51
N LEU A 99 1.31 9.22 3.57
CA LEU A 99 1.35 8.14 2.60
C LEU A 99 0.69 6.91 3.20
N LEU A 100 -0.38 6.45 2.57
CA LEU A 100 -1.03 5.19 2.92
C LEU A 100 -0.45 4.07 2.04
N GLY A 101 0.19 3.09 2.68
CA GLY A 101 0.84 1.96 2.00
C GLY A 101 0.41 0.61 2.56
N PHE A 102 -0.82 0.49 3.05
CA PHE A 102 -1.37 -0.78 3.54
C PHE A 102 -2.84 -0.94 3.14
N ASN A 103 -3.29 -2.18 3.16
CA ASN A 103 -4.69 -2.58 3.02
C ASN A 103 -5.07 -3.63 4.07
N TYR A 104 -6.36 -3.91 4.20
CA TYR A 104 -6.93 -4.84 5.18
C TYR A 104 -6.32 -6.25 5.17
N TRP A 105 -5.76 -6.69 4.04
CA TRP A 105 -5.15 -8.01 3.85
C TRP A 105 -3.61 -7.97 3.91
N GLY A 106 -3.03 -6.81 4.24
CA GLY A 106 -1.59 -6.65 4.36
C GLY A 106 -0.97 -7.32 5.58
N GLU A 107 -1.80 -7.84 6.50
CA GLU A 107 -1.32 -8.56 7.68
C GLU A 107 -0.73 -9.93 7.27
N GLY A 108 0.47 -10.21 7.78
CA GLY A 108 1.22 -11.42 7.46
C GLY A 108 2.45 -11.16 6.60
N TYR A 109 3.45 -12.02 6.77
CA TYR A 109 4.77 -11.85 6.15
C TYR A 109 4.70 -11.82 4.61
N TYR A 110 3.90 -12.70 4.02
CA TYR A 110 3.80 -12.83 2.56
C TYR A 110 3.14 -11.60 1.91
N HIS A 111 1.97 -11.18 2.39
CA HIS A 111 1.28 -9.99 1.85
C HIS A 111 2.11 -8.73 2.07
N TRP A 112 2.75 -8.59 3.23
CA TRP A 112 3.66 -7.48 3.47
C TRP A 112 4.79 -7.43 2.44
N ILE A 113 5.51 -8.54 2.20
CA ILE A 113 6.67 -8.53 1.29
C ILE A 113 6.27 -8.40 -0.18
N LEU A 114 5.16 -9.03 -0.59
CA LEU A 114 4.79 -9.11 -1.99
C LEU A 114 3.92 -7.94 -2.46
N GLU A 115 3.18 -7.30 -1.56
CA GLU A 115 2.22 -6.24 -1.93
C GLU A 115 2.61 -4.89 -1.37
N GLU A 116 2.77 -4.78 -0.04
CA GLU A 116 2.90 -3.47 0.61
C GLU A 116 4.33 -2.93 0.57
N PHE A 117 5.31 -3.79 0.79
CA PHE A 117 6.71 -3.39 0.73
C PHE A 117 7.12 -2.85 -0.65
N PRO A 118 6.76 -3.47 -1.80
CA PRO A 118 7.05 -2.90 -3.11
C PRO A 118 6.35 -1.55 -3.35
N ARG A 119 5.12 -1.37 -2.85
CA ARG A 119 4.41 -0.08 -2.95
C ARG A 119 5.12 1.02 -2.17
N LEU A 120 5.50 0.74 -0.93
CA LEU A 120 6.30 1.64 -0.11
C LEU A 120 7.67 1.89 -0.73
N PHE A 121 8.30 0.88 -1.30
CA PHE A 121 9.58 1.07 -1.99
C PHE A 121 9.43 1.98 -3.22
N CYS A 122 8.36 1.83 -4.00
CA CYS A 122 8.05 2.72 -5.12
C CYS A 122 7.79 4.16 -4.65
N SER A 123 7.22 4.35 -3.46
CA SER A 123 6.94 5.67 -2.88
C SER A 123 8.20 6.47 -2.57
N LEU A 124 9.38 5.83 -2.50
CA LEU A 124 10.67 6.53 -2.40
C LEU A 124 10.96 7.47 -3.58
N LYS A 125 10.22 7.35 -4.70
CA LYS A 125 10.29 8.28 -5.83
C LYS A 125 9.55 9.60 -5.59
N ILE A 126 8.70 9.66 -4.56
CA ILE A 126 8.04 10.88 -4.11
C ILE A 126 9.10 11.74 -3.42
N LYS A 127 9.26 12.98 -3.87
CA LYS A 127 10.28 13.90 -3.33
C LYS A 127 9.76 14.72 -2.17
N GLU A 128 8.45 14.87 -2.12
CA GLU A 128 7.70 15.63 -1.13
C GLU A 128 7.79 14.95 0.24
N GLU A 129 7.93 15.73 1.31
CA GLU A 129 7.95 15.21 2.68
C GLU A 129 6.57 14.61 3.04
N HIS A 130 6.59 13.40 3.59
CA HIS A 130 5.37 12.69 3.96
C HIS A 130 5.62 11.77 5.16
N THR A 131 4.58 11.59 5.97
CA THR A 131 4.56 10.58 7.03
C THR A 131 3.93 9.29 6.51
N VAL A 132 4.65 8.17 6.59
CA VAL A 132 4.09 6.87 6.24
C VAL A 132 3.15 6.39 7.33
N LEU A 133 1.93 6.06 6.92
CA LEU A 133 0.91 5.46 7.76
C LEU A 133 1.04 3.93 7.69
N ILE A 134 1.07 3.31 8.87
CA ILE A 134 1.07 1.85 9.04
C ILE A 134 0.13 1.47 10.19
N PRO A 135 -0.47 0.28 10.15
CA PRO A 135 -1.24 -0.23 11.28
C PRO A 135 -0.38 -0.39 12.52
N SER A 136 -0.95 -0.08 13.68
CA SER A 136 -0.29 -0.26 14.99
C SER A 136 0.03 -1.72 15.28
N THR A 137 -0.84 -2.62 14.84
CA THR A 137 -0.68 -4.08 14.95
C THR A 137 0.62 -4.57 14.31
N TRP A 138 1.18 -3.83 13.35
CA TRP A 138 2.41 -4.21 12.64
C TRP A 138 3.69 -3.82 13.39
N ARG A 139 3.61 -3.09 14.51
CA ARG A 139 4.79 -2.64 15.29
C ARG A 139 5.67 -3.79 15.79
N GLY A 140 5.06 -4.94 16.10
CA GLY A 140 5.77 -6.16 16.55
C GLY A 140 6.30 -7.03 15.41
N PHE A 141 5.90 -6.74 14.17
CA PHE A 141 6.12 -7.62 13.03
C PHE A 141 7.46 -7.29 12.34
N TYR A 142 8.12 -8.30 11.76
CA TYR A 142 9.40 -8.13 11.04
C TYR A 142 9.35 -7.03 9.96
N SER A 143 8.16 -6.81 9.40
CA SER A 143 7.85 -5.77 8.41
C SER A 143 8.31 -4.38 8.84
N PHE A 144 8.03 -3.98 10.08
CA PHE A 144 8.38 -2.65 10.56
C PHE A 144 9.89 -2.44 10.65
N ARG A 145 10.63 -3.43 11.18
CA ARG A 145 12.10 -3.35 11.28
C ARG A 145 12.76 -3.33 9.91
N THR A 146 12.30 -4.16 8.98
CA THR A 146 12.81 -4.20 7.60
C THR A 146 12.53 -2.90 6.87
N MET A 147 11.32 -2.34 7.02
CA MET A 147 10.96 -1.03 6.49
C MET A 147 11.89 0.07 7.03
N VAL A 148 11.97 0.22 8.36
CA VAL A 148 12.78 1.28 8.99
C VAL A 148 14.24 1.17 8.56
N LYS A 149 14.84 -0.02 8.57
CA LYS A 149 16.24 -0.20 8.13
C LYS A 149 16.43 0.17 6.65
N SER A 150 15.51 -0.22 5.78
CA SER A 150 15.62 0.03 4.32
C SER A 150 15.43 1.50 3.98
N PHE A 151 14.53 2.19 4.67
CA PHE A 151 14.26 3.61 4.48
C PHE A 151 15.33 4.50 5.15
N VAL A 152 15.79 4.17 6.36
CA VAL A 152 16.84 4.93 7.06
C VAL A 152 18.18 4.82 6.34
N LYS A 153 18.59 3.63 5.86
CA LYS A 153 19.88 3.46 5.17
C LYS A 153 19.96 4.27 3.86
N ARG A 154 18.82 4.48 3.19
CA ARG A 154 18.75 5.26 1.94
C ARG A 154 18.61 6.76 2.19
N ASN A 155 17.94 7.15 3.28
CA ASN A 155 17.83 8.56 3.67
C ASN A 155 19.06 9.08 4.42
N ASN A 156 19.94 8.24 4.95
CA ASN A 156 21.24 8.69 5.45
C ASN A 156 22.20 9.22 4.34
N SER A 157 21.84 9.10 3.06
CA SER A 157 22.49 9.85 1.98
C SER A 157 21.72 11.12 1.55
N VAL A 158 20.56 11.43 2.15
CA VAL A 158 19.69 12.55 1.73
C VAL A 158 19.10 13.41 2.87
N ASN A 159 18.76 12.92 4.07
CA ASN A 159 18.42 13.77 5.23
C ASN A 159 18.27 12.99 6.57
N LYS A 160 18.68 13.62 7.68
CA LYS A 160 18.88 13.00 9.02
C LYS A 160 17.63 12.81 9.91
N ASN A 161 16.42 13.13 9.47
CA ASN A 161 15.27 13.21 10.38
C ASN A 161 14.22 12.12 10.17
N TYR A 162 14.54 10.87 10.57
CA TYR A 162 13.50 9.87 10.84
C TYR A 162 13.05 9.97 12.30
N HIS A 163 11.99 10.75 12.56
CA HIS A 163 11.31 10.64 13.85
C HIS A 163 10.49 9.36 13.91
N LYS A 164 10.87 8.51 14.86
CA LYS A 164 10.26 7.25 15.25
C LYS A 164 8.84 7.48 15.81
N ARG A 165 7.89 7.88 14.97
CA ARG A 165 6.47 8.00 15.33
C ARG A 165 5.68 7.01 14.47
N SER A 166 5.70 5.73 14.87
CA SER A 166 4.59 4.85 14.54
C SER A 166 3.37 5.41 15.25
N ILE A 167 2.31 5.76 14.52
CA ILE A 167 1.10 6.35 15.07
C ILE A 167 0.00 5.30 14.96
N ASP A 168 -0.71 5.09 16.07
CA ASP A 168 -1.90 4.23 16.08
C ASP A 168 -2.95 4.90 15.20
N LEU A 169 -3.22 4.28 14.05
CA LEU A 169 -4.39 4.59 13.25
C LEU A 169 -5.57 3.79 13.79
N LEU A 170 -6.72 4.45 13.72
CA LEU A 170 -8.00 4.06 14.28
C LEU A 170 -8.44 2.67 13.86
#